data_AF-A0A5C6BP89-F1
#
_entry.id   AF-A0A5C6BP89-F1
#
_cell.length_a   1.000
_cell.length_b   1.000
_cell.length_c   1.000
_cell.angle_alpha   90.00
_cell.angle_beta   90.00
_cell.angle_gamma   90.00
#
_symmetry.space_group_name_H-M   'P 1'
#
loop_
_entity.id
_entity.type
_entity.pdbx_description
1 polymer ?
#
loop_
_entity_poly.entity_id
_entity_poly.type
_entity_poly.pdbx_seq_one_letter_code
_entity_poly.pdbx_strand_id
1 'polypeptide(L)'
;MTPVLASIPVGLCWALICSALLLAFCIASARIHWAGAAFGYLLFGGLVTLFWFFAFTMSPVLLWNWALLLLVTIVAASMKWSVQRTLVCGLTATAAAYLITAVAFIPEYQERLALREEYPQVSLVERLAYENRPETSKESDATGNEDPRTGYSSLYLDEVESKLGNEDRLWSDDVFARRKRSLPSLYRPALNDAHKGFVHEFITADGAGVMRMPRRPARREFIEIPETKPIPIPKPSPQAEPTPEQFVREDKMAPDTPLDKMYLDQFHLDGMADFADAIGFGYVEESWNYNEHKLEHHLDRVTGFQPHAFRKFPEPLTNSDKSVRWLIEKLELVSLLKHDTPRVYESKNLPRMDELSTAPTRPLDEFETAALARLRAGETLVVHQDHNDIRMLGPIVAINQCLECHNVSRGDLLGAFTYRLVRDPQLPALEGKAVSWLVR
;
A
#
# COMPACT_ATOMS: atom_id res chain seq x y z
N MET A 1 9.66 29.72 17.59
CA MET A 1 10.98 29.34 18.16
C MET A 1 10.80 29.10 19.65
N THR A 2 10.32 27.91 20.01
CA THR A 2 10.04 27.31 21.34
C THR A 2 9.49 25.89 21.00
N PRO A 3 9.60 24.81 21.80
CA PRO A 3 10.40 24.49 22.99
C PRO A 3 11.25 23.21 22.73
N VAL A 4 12.32 23.28 21.93
CA VAL A 4 13.14 22.07 21.62
C VAL A 4 14.06 21.68 22.79
N LEU A 5 14.29 22.57 23.76
CA LEU A 5 15.18 22.34 24.90
C LEU A 5 14.49 21.72 26.13
N ALA A 6 13.16 21.52 26.12
CA ALA A 6 12.42 21.09 27.32
C ALA A 6 12.32 19.57 27.52
N SER A 7 12.76 18.76 26.56
CA SER A 7 12.76 17.31 26.67
C SER A 7 14.11 16.76 26.23
N ILE A 8 15.09 16.79 27.14
CA ILE A 8 16.22 15.87 26.99
C ILE A 8 15.59 14.48 27.10
N PRO A 9 15.64 13.64 26.05
CA PRO A 9 14.92 12.38 26.04
C PRO A 9 15.37 11.56 27.25
N VAL A 10 14.41 10.97 27.98
CA VAL A 10 14.70 10.23 29.22
C VAL A 10 15.73 9.13 28.96
N GLY A 11 15.74 8.56 27.75
CA GLY A 11 16.77 7.63 27.28
C GLY A 11 18.18 8.22 27.20
N LEU A 12 18.35 9.47 26.75
CA LEU A 12 19.65 10.15 26.75
C LEU A 12 20.09 10.50 28.18
N CYS A 13 19.18 10.97 29.02
CA CYS A 13 19.47 11.17 30.45
C CYS A 13 19.94 9.88 31.11
N TRP A 14 19.25 8.77 30.88
CA TRP A 14 19.65 7.45 31.39
C TRP A 14 20.97 6.99 30.81
N ALA A 15 21.19 7.14 29.51
CA ALA A 15 22.45 6.79 28.87
C ALA A 15 23.62 7.59 29.49
N LEU A 16 23.43 8.89 29.74
CA LEU A 16 24.41 9.74 30.40
C LEU A 16 24.65 9.34 31.86
N ILE A 17 23.59 9.02 32.63
CA ILE A 17 23.71 8.53 34.00
C ILE A 17 24.49 7.21 34.05
N CYS A 18 24.12 6.24 33.21
CA CYS A 18 24.80 4.96 33.10
C CYS A 18 26.26 5.13 32.66
N SER A 19 26.53 6.02 31.69
CA SER A 19 27.88 6.36 31.27
C SER A 19 28.69 6.97 32.42
N ALA A 20 28.10 7.86 33.20
CA ALA A 20 28.75 8.46 34.37
C ALA A 20 29.06 7.42 35.45
N LEU A 21 28.14 6.50 35.72
CA LEU A 21 28.35 5.39 36.66
C LEU A 21 29.47 4.46 36.18
N LEU A 22 29.48 4.08 34.90
CA LEU A 22 30.55 3.27 34.30
C LEU A 22 31.91 3.97 34.40
N LEU A 23 31.96 5.27 34.14
CA LEU A 23 33.17 6.08 34.28
C LEU A 23 33.65 6.13 35.74
N ALA A 24 32.74 6.33 36.69
CA ALA A 24 33.07 6.31 38.12
C ALA A 24 33.65 4.96 38.55
N PHE A 25 33.04 3.86 38.09
CA PHE A 25 33.56 2.50 38.31
C PHE A 25 34.95 2.31 37.72
N CYS A 26 35.19 2.74 36.49
CA CYS A 26 36.50 2.73 35.82
C CYS A 26 37.58 3.43 36.66
N ILE A 27 37.28 4.64 37.16
CA ILE A 27 38.20 5.43 38.01
C ILE A 27 38.46 4.73 39.35
N ALA A 28 37.43 4.17 39.98
CA ALA A 28 37.56 3.45 41.25
C ALA A 28 38.41 2.18 41.09
N SER A 29 38.17 1.39 40.03
CA SER A 29 38.93 0.16 39.77
C SER A 29 40.40 0.43 39.48
N ALA A 30 40.74 1.56 38.85
CA ALA A 30 42.13 1.93 38.58
C ALA A 30 42.94 2.21 39.86
N ARG A 31 42.30 2.43 41.02
CA ARG A 31 42.98 2.66 42.31
C ARG A 31 43.26 1.38 43.10
N ILE A 32 42.64 0.26 42.74
CA ILE A 32 42.80 -0.99 43.47
C ILE A 32 44.11 -1.65 43.03
N HIS A 33 45.13 -1.60 43.89
CA HIS A 33 46.51 -2.04 43.60
C HIS A 33 46.68 -3.54 43.30
N TRP A 34 45.63 -4.37 43.47
CA TRP A 34 45.66 -5.81 43.18
C TRP A 34 44.93 -6.11 41.88
N ALA A 35 45.69 -6.55 40.86
CA ALA A 35 45.21 -6.85 39.52
C ALA A 35 43.98 -7.78 39.48
N GLY A 36 43.86 -8.73 40.43
CA GLY A 36 42.70 -9.63 40.52
C GLY A 36 41.41 -8.96 41.02
N ALA A 37 41.51 -7.99 41.93
CA ALA A 37 40.34 -7.30 42.49
C ALA A 37 39.78 -6.23 41.53
N ALA A 38 40.66 -5.55 40.78
CA ALA A 38 40.26 -4.63 39.71
C ALA A 38 39.51 -5.35 38.57
N PHE A 39 39.98 -6.55 38.20
CA PHE A 39 39.31 -7.40 37.21
C PHE A 39 37.93 -7.88 37.69
N GLY A 40 37.80 -8.30 38.95
CA GLY A 40 36.52 -8.73 39.54
C GLY A 40 35.46 -7.62 39.63
N TYR A 41 35.86 -6.39 39.99
CA TYR A 41 34.94 -5.25 40.04
C TYR A 41 34.44 -4.82 38.65
N LEU A 42 35.30 -4.89 37.64
CA LEU A 42 34.93 -4.62 36.24
C LEU A 42 34.06 -5.72 35.64
N LEU A 43 34.33 -6.99 35.96
CA LEU A 43 33.48 -8.09 35.52
C LEU A 43 32.11 -8.01 36.16
N PHE A 44 32.02 -7.68 37.45
CA PHE A 44 30.75 -7.53 38.15
C PHE A 44 29.98 -6.29 37.68
N GLY A 45 30.62 -5.12 37.64
CA GLY A 45 30.02 -3.90 37.10
C GLY A 45 29.63 -4.07 35.63
N GLY A 46 30.49 -4.72 34.85
CA GLY A 46 30.26 -5.05 33.46
C GLY A 46 29.11 -6.03 33.26
N LEU A 47 29.02 -7.11 34.03
CA LEU A 47 27.92 -8.08 33.99
C LEU A 47 26.60 -7.45 34.43
N VAL A 48 26.59 -6.55 35.42
CA VAL A 48 25.38 -5.82 35.82
C VAL A 48 24.96 -4.87 34.70
N THR A 49 25.89 -4.14 34.08
CA THR A 49 25.54 -3.28 32.94
C THR A 49 25.19 -4.05 31.67
N LEU A 50 25.78 -5.22 31.44
CA LEU A 50 25.46 -6.11 30.32
C LEU A 50 24.10 -6.77 30.54
N PHE A 51 23.80 -7.19 31.77
CA PHE A 51 22.48 -7.66 32.17
C PHE A 51 21.45 -6.56 31.99
N TRP A 52 21.73 -5.31 32.41
CA TRP A 52 20.83 -4.18 32.16
C TRP A 52 20.70 -3.83 30.67
N PHE A 53 21.77 -3.94 29.89
CA PHE A 53 21.74 -3.80 28.43
C PHE A 53 20.81 -4.84 27.79
N PHE A 54 20.94 -6.12 28.16
CA PHE A 54 20.09 -7.19 27.62
C PHE A 54 18.66 -7.18 28.18
N ALA A 55 18.47 -6.78 29.44
CA ALA A 55 17.17 -6.83 30.11
C ALA A 55 16.29 -5.60 29.80
N PHE A 56 16.89 -4.44 29.49
CA PHE A 56 16.12 -3.19 29.43
C PHE A 56 16.45 -2.25 28.27
N THR A 57 17.66 -2.24 27.72
CA THR A 57 18.03 -1.24 26.69
C THR A 57 19.08 -1.77 25.71
N MET A 58 18.62 -2.20 24.53
CA MET A 58 19.44 -2.40 23.32
C MET A 58 19.99 -1.06 22.81
N SER A 59 20.76 -0.34 23.61
CA SER A 59 21.32 0.98 23.29
C SER A 59 22.75 0.81 22.78
N PRO A 60 23.01 0.99 21.47
CA PRO A 60 24.35 0.79 20.90
C PRO A 60 25.43 1.66 21.57
N VAL A 61 25.05 2.87 22.03
CA VAL A 61 26.00 3.78 22.70
C VAL A 61 26.48 3.23 24.04
N LEU A 62 25.62 2.55 24.81
CA LEU A 62 26.03 1.96 26.08
C LEU A 62 26.96 0.77 25.87
N LEU A 63 26.75 -0.03 24.82
CA LEU A 63 27.64 -1.12 24.44
C LEU A 63 29.04 -0.60 24.08
N TRP A 64 29.12 0.41 23.21
CA TRP A 64 30.39 1.03 22.83
C TRP A 64 31.07 1.70 24.03
N ASN A 65 30.30 2.41 24.86
CA ASN A 65 30.84 3.06 26.04
C ASN A 65 31.42 2.05 27.05
N TRP A 66 30.70 0.96 27.31
CA TRP A 66 31.21 -0.12 28.15
C TRP A 66 32.50 -0.73 27.59
N ALA A 67 32.53 -1.07 26.29
CA ALA A 67 33.69 -1.68 25.65
C ALA A 67 34.93 -0.76 25.70
N LEU A 68 34.76 0.54 25.41
CA LEU A 68 35.86 1.50 25.45
C LEU A 68 36.35 1.79 26.87
N LEU A 69 35.44 1.90 27.85
CA LEU A 69 35.84 2.10 29.26
C LEU A 69 36.53 0.86 29.83
N LEU A 70 36.13 -0.34 29.44
CA LEU A 70 36.82 -1.58 29.80
C LEU A 70 38.27 -1.55 29.29
N LEU A 71 38.48 -1.16 28.02
CA LEU A 71 39.81 -1.03 27.43
C LEU A 71 40.66 0.03 28.16
N VAL A 72 40.11 1.22 28.41
CA VAL A 72 40.81 2.29 29.15
C VAL A 72 41.27 1.79 30.52
N THR A 73 40.43 1.01 31.20
CA THR A 73 40.77 0.48 32.52
C THR A 73 41.91 -0.52 32.47
N ILE A 74 41.89 -1.45 31.50
CA ILE A 74 42.95 -2.44 31.30
C ILE A 74 44.29 -1.74 31.06
N VAL A 75 44.30 -0.71 30.20
CA VAL A 75 45.51 0.08 29.89
C VAL A 75 45.97 0.87 31.11
N ALA A 76 45.06 1.57 31.79
CA ALA A 76 45.37 2.36 32.98
C ALA A 76 45.97 1.51 34.11
N ALA A 77 45.42 0.33 34.35
CA ALA A 77 45.93 -0.63 35.34
C ALA A 77 47.32 -1.15 34.95
N SER A 78 47.51 -1.50 33.67
CA SER A 78 48.79 -2.03 33.16
C SER A 78 49.90 -0.98 33.21
N MET A 79 49.58 0.27 32.89
CA MET A 79 50.53 1.38 32.83
C MET A 79 50.63 2.20 34.13
N LYS A 80 49.91 1.80 35.19
CA LYS A 80 49.85 2.52 36.48
C LYS A 80 49.54 4.01 36.31
N TRP A 81 48.52 4.33 35.51
CA TRP A 81 48.15 5.71 35.24
C TRP A 81 47.66 6.44 36.49
N SER A 82 47.90 7.75 36.54
CA SER A 82 47.32 8.62 37.56
C SER A 82 45.81 8.81 37.31
N VAL A 83 45.08 9.15 38.37
CA VAL A 83 43.62 9.37 38.33
C VAL A 83 43.22 10.41 37.27
N GLN A 84 44.00 11.48 37.14
CA GLN A 84 43.75 12.52 36.15
C GLN A 84 43.82 11.98 34.72
N ARG A 85 44.83 11.15 34.41
CA ARG A 85 44.97 10.54 33.09
C ARG A 85 43.82 9.57 32.81
N THR A 86 43.46 8.74 33.78
CA THR A 86 42.32 7.81 33.66
C THR A 86 41.01 8.55 33.42
N LEU A 87 40.74 9.64 34.14
CA LEU A 87 39.53 10.46 33.95
C LEU A 87 39.48 11.08 32.55
N VAL A 88 40.57 11.69 32.10
CA VAL A 88 40.63 12.31 30.75
C VAL A 88 40.38 11.25 29.68
N CYS A 89 41.09 10.12 29.74
CA CYS A 89 40.90 9.03 28.77
C CYS A 89 39.50 8.41 28.83
N GLY A 90 38.90 8.29 30.02
CA GLY A 90 37.55 7.78 30.20
C GLY A 90 36.48 8.73 29.64
N LEU A 91 36.63 10.04 29.83
CA LEU A 91 35.77 11.05 29.20
C LEU A 91 35.91 11.03 27.67
N THR A 92 37.14 10.92 27.15
CA THR A 92 37.39 10.77 25.72
C THR A 92 36.77 9.51 25.16
N ALA A 93 36.89 8.37 25.86
CA ALA A 93 36.25 7.11 25.48
C ALA A 93 34.73 7.22 25.45
N THR A 94 34.14 7.90 26.44
CA THR A 94 32.69 8.17 26.47
C THR A 94 32.29 9.02 25.27
N ALA A 95 32.96 10.15 25.02
CA ALA A 95 32.69 11.01 23.86
C ALA A 95 32.84 10.24 22.53
N ALA A 96 33.85 9.37 22.43
CA ALA A 96 34.07 8.52 21.27
C ALA A 96 32.92 7.50 21.07
N ALA A 97 32.36 6.91 22.13
CA ALA A 97 31.21 6.01 22.02
C ALA A 97 29.97 6.71 21.44
N TYR A 98 29.69 7.93 21.91
CA TYR A 98 28.60 8.75 21.37
C TYR A 98 28.87 9.15 19.92
N LEU A 99 30.11 9.53 19.58
CA LEU A 99 30.50 9.86 18.21
C LEU A 99 30.37 8.65 17.27
N ILE A 100 30.85 7.47 17.67
CA ILE A 100 30.72 6.22 16.89
C ILE A 100 29.24 5.93 16.63
N THR A 101 28.41 6.02 17.66
CA THR A 101 26.97 5.78 17.54
C THR A 101 26.33 6.80 16.60
N ALA A 102 26.62 8.09 16.78
CA ALA A 102 26.12 9.14 15.89
C ALA A 102 26.52 8.89 14.43
N VAL A 103 27.80 8.60 14.18
CA VAL A 103 28.31 8.29 12.84
C VAL A 103 27.65 7.06 12.24
N ALA A 104 27.37 6.02 13.04
CA ALA A 104 26.67 4.82 12.59
C ALA A 104 25.19 5.10 12.21
N PHE A 105 24.54 6.08 12.84
CA PHE A 105 23.16 6.48 12.53
C PHE A 105 23.05 7.49 11.36
N ILE A 106 24.13 8.19 10.97
CA ILE A 106 24.10 9.17 9.87
C ILE A 106 23.58 8.58 8.56
N PRO A 107 24.04 7.41 8.07
CA PRO A 107 23.56 6.86 6.81
C PRO A 107 22.06 6.55 6.83
N GLU A 108 21.56 5.98 7.93
CA GLU A 108 20.13 5.69 8.11
C GLU A 108 19.30 6.99 8.14
N TYR A 109 19.79 8.01 8.85
CA TYR A 109 19.16 9.32 8.86
C TYR A 109 19.12 9.96 7.47
N GLN A 110 20.23 9.89 6.73
CA GLN A 110 20.31 10.37 5.34
C GLN A 110 19.38 9.60 4.42
N GLU A 111 19.28 8.28 4.56
CA GLU A 111 18.33 7.46 3.80
C GLU A 111 16.89 7.88 4.09
N ARG A 112 16.50 8.08 5.36
CA ARG A 112 15.15 8.55 5.71
C ARG A 112 14.87 9.96 5.18
N LEU A 113 15.85 10.87 5.20
CA LEU A 113 15.69 12.20 4.59
C LEU A 113 15.48 12.09 3.08
N ALA A 114 16.27 11.26 2.39
CA ALA A 114 16.10 11.00 0.97
C ALA A 114 14.72 10.40 0.66
N LEU A 115 14.24 9.47 1.50
CA LEU A 115 12.90 8.89 1.35
C LEU A 115 11.78 9.91 1.55
N ARG A 116 11.92 10.86 2.49
CA ARG A 116 10.93 11.95 2.66
C ARG A 116 10.87 12.88 1.45
N GLU A 117 12.03 13.14 0.84
CA GLU A 117 12.14 13.96 -0.36
C GLU A 117 11.59 13.22 -1.59
N GLU A 118 11.83 11.92 -1.71
CA GLU A 118 11.34 11.06 -2.80
C GLU A 118 9.82 10.80 -2.69
N TYR A 119 9.28 10.65 -1.48
CA TYR A 119 7.86 10.35 -1.22
C TYR A 119 7.18 11.44 -0.41
N PRO A 120 7.12 12.70 -0.87
CA PRO A 120 6.58 13.80 -0.08
C PRO A 120 5.13 13.56 0.35
N GLN A 121 4.73 14.18 1.47
CA GLN A 121 3.31 14.26 1.84
C GLN A 121 2.57 15.08 0.78
N VAL A 122 1.53 14.48 0.20
CA VAL A 122 0.64 15.12 -0.77
C VAL A 122 -0.77 15.22 -0.19
N SER A 123 -1.47 16.28 -0.55
CA SER A 123 -2.89 16.46 -0.21
C SER A 123 -3.76 15.81 -1.30
N LEU A 124 -4.62 14.89 -0.88
CA LEU A 124 -5.70 14.35 -1.71
C LEU A 124 -6.94 15.25 -1.71
N VAL A 125 -7.04 16.21 -0.79
CA VAL A 125 -8.22 17.11 -0.70
C VAL A 125 -8.46 17.85 -2.01
N GLU A 126 -7.41 18.36 -2.65
CA GLU A 126 -7.52 19.06 -3.94
C GLU A 126 -7.91 18.09 -5.05
N ARG A 127 -7.40 16.86 -5.02
CA ARG A 127 -7.72 15.82 -6.02
C ARG A 127 -9.16 15.34 -5.91
N LEU A 128 -9.70 15.32 -4.70
CA LEU A 128 -11.06 14.90 -4.38
C LEU A 128 -12.01 16.10 -4.23
N ALA A 129 -11.61 17.31 -4.66
CA ALA A 129 -12.42 18.51 -4.51
C ALA A 129 -13.80 18.40 -5.20
N TYR A 130 -13.92 17.55 -6.21
CA TYR A 130 -15.20 17.27 -6.88
C TYR A 130 -16.21 16.53 -5.99
N GLU A 131 -15.77 15.83 -4.93
CA GLU A 131 -16.66 15.14 -3.98
C GLU A 131 -17.32 16.09 -3.00
N ASN A 132 -16.69 17.23 -2.71
CA ASN A 132 -17.21 18.25 -1.80
C ASN A 132 -18.31 19.11 -2.44
N ARG A 133 -18.95 18.64 -3.52
CA ARG A 133 -20.00 19.40 -4.20
C ARG A 133 -21.19 19.55 -3.23
N PRO A 134 -21.62 20.78 -2.91
CA PRO A 134 -22.66 21.01 -1.93
C PRO A 134 -23.94 20.25 -2.31
N GLU A 135 -24.53 19.56 -1.34
CA GLU A 135 -25.71 18.69 -1.48
C GLU A 135 -26.94 19.35 -2.14
N THR A 136 -26.88 20.64 -2.42
CA THR A 136 -27.83 21.39 -3.25
C THR A 136 -28.17 20.74 -4.61
N SER A 137 -27.34 19.84 -5.14
CA SER A 137 -27.71 19.04 -6.33
C SER A 137 -28.44 17.72 -6.03
N LYS A 138 -28.46 17.26 -4.76
CA LYS A 138 -29.26 16.11 -4.32
C LYS A 138 -30.72 16.50 -4.02
N GLU A 139 -31.00 17.78 -3.85
CA GLU A 139 -32.32 18.26 -3.44
C GLU A 139 -33.35 18.31 -4.58
N SER A 140 -32.94 18.26 -5.86
CA SER A 140 -33.88 18.26 -6.99
C SER A 140 -34.51 16.91 -7.30
N ASP A 141 -33.96 15.80 -6.79
CA ASP A 141 -34.53 14.45 -6.93
C ASP A 141 -35.20 13.96 -5.63
N ALA A 142 -35.26 14.79 -4.60
CA ALA A 142 -35.85 14.51 -3.29
C ALA A 142 -37.39 14.56 -3.28
N THR A 143 -38.05 14.09 -4.34
CA THR A 143 -39.47 13.72 -4.25
C THR A 143 -39.59 12.38 -3.51
N GLY A 144 -39.35 12.39 -2.20
CA GLY A 144 -39.96 11.50 -1.19
C GLY A 144 -39.77 9.99 -1.28
N ASN A 145 -39.13 9.45 -2.30
CA ASN A 145 -38.65 8.07 -2.29
C ASN A 145 -37.27 8.10 -1.64
N GLU A 146 -37.14 7.47 -0.47
CA GLU A 146 -35.84 7.03 0.02
C GLU A 146 -35.14 6.36 -1.15
N ASP A 147 -34.13 7.02 -1.72
CA ASP A 147 -33.32 6.46 -2.80
C ASP A 147 -32.81 5.13 -2.24
N PRO A 148 -33.27 3.98 -2.77
CA PRO A 148 -32.96 2.69 -2.18
C PRO A 148 -31.45 2.57 -2.27
N ARG A 149 -30.77 2.76 -1.13
CA ARG A 149 -29.34 2.52 -0.96
C ARG A 149 -28.99 1.33 -1.85
N THR A 150 -28.08 1.56 -2.79
CA THR A 150 -27.73 0.62 -3.86
C THR A 150 -27.82 -0.81 -3.35
N GLY A 151 -28.71 -1.60 -3.97
CA GLY A 151 -29.17 -2.89 -3.46
C GLY A 151 -28.14 -4.02 -3.49
N TYR A 152 -26.84 -3.69 -3.50
CA TYR A 152 -25.78 -4.68 -3.48
C TYR A 152 -25.85 -5.49 -2.18
N SER A 153 -25.96 -6.80 -2.34
CA SER A 153 -25.94 -7.73 -1.21
C SER A 153 -24.64 -7.61 -0.41
N SER A 154 -24.72 -7.69 0.91
CA SER A 154 -23.51 -7.71 1.77
C SER A 154 -22.55 -8.82 1.37
N LEU A 155 -23.06 -9.97 0.90
CA LEU A 155 -22.24 -11.09 0.42
C LEU A 155 -21.36 -10.71 -0.77
N TYR A 156 -21.89 -9.91 -1.71
CA TYR A 156 -21.11 -9.43 -2.85
C TYR A 156 -20.02 -8.46 -2.40
N LEU A 157 -20.34 -7.53 -1.49
CA LEU A 157 -19.36 -6.59 -0.94
C LEU A 157 -18.25 -7.30 -0.15
N ASP A 158 -18.60 -8.34 0.62
CA ASP A 158 -17.64 -9.17 1.36
C ASP A 158 -16.75 -9.96 0.39
N GLU A 159 -17.28 -10.42 -0.74
CA GLU A 159 -16.52 -11.11 -1.79
C GLU A 159 -15.50 -10.17 -2.45
N VAL A 160 -15.93 -8.95 -2.81
CA VAL A 160 -15.04 -7.90 -3.33
C VAL A 160 -13.90 -7.61 -2.35
N GLU A 161 -14.23 -7.39 -1.07
CA GLU A 161 -13.26 -7.08 -0.02
C GLU A 161 -12.28 -8.24 0.22
N SER A 162 -12.80 -9.47 0.20
CA SER A 162 -12.00 -10.69 0.30
C SER A 162 -11.03 -10.80 -0.88
N LYS A 163 -11.48 -10.51 -2.11
CA LYS A 163 -10.62 -10.54 -3.30
C LYS A 163 -9.50 -9.52 -3.21
N LEU A 164 -9.80 -8.29 -2.81
CA LEU A 164 -8.78 -7.26 -2.62
C LEU A 164 -7.81 -7.59 -1.48
N GLY A 165 -8.30 -8.10 -0.36
CA GLY A 165 -7.43 -8.55 0.74
C GLY A 165 -6.63 -9.82 0.41
N ASN A 166 -7.07 -10.63 -0.56
CA ASN A 166 -6.35 -11.81 -1.03
C ASN A 166 -5.34 -11.48 -2.14
N GLU A 167 -5.60 -10.50 -3.00
CA GLU A 167 -4.59 -10.01 -3.95
C GLU A 167 -3.34 -9.55 -3.20
N ASP A 168 -3.48 -8.84 -2.08
CA ASP A 168 -2.37 -8.50 -1.16
C ASP A 168 -1.50 -9.71 -0.77
N ARG A 169 -2.08 -10.91 -0.76
CA ARG A 169 -1.38 -12.18 -0.49
C ARG A 169 -0.84 -12.87 -1.74
N LEU A 170 -1.56 -12.77 -2.87
CA LEU A 170 -1.29 -13.48 -4.14
C LEU A 170 -0.21 -12.86 -5.02
N TRP A 171 0.26 -11.64 -4.74
CA TRP A 171 1.53 -11.11 -5.25
C TRP A 171 2.77 -11.98 -4.84
N SER A 172 2.58 -13.20 -4.32
CA SER A 172 3.58 -14.13 -3.78
C SER A 172 4.25 -15.09 -4.79
N ASP A 173 3.77 -15.20 -6.03
CA ASP A 173 4.12 -16.36 -6.88
C ASP A 173 4.99 -16.10 -8.12
N ASP A 174 5.17 -14.85 -8.57
CA ASP A 174 6.10 -14.55 -9.69
C ASP A 174 7.55 -14.29 -9.22
N VAL A 175 8.53 -14.24 -10.12
CA VAL A 175 9.98 -14.11 -9.80
C VAL A 175 10.31 -12.88 -8.94
N PHE A 176 9.48 -11.84 -8.96
CA PHE A 176 9.53 -10.70 -8.04
C PHE A 176 9.18 -11.05 -6.58
N ALA A 177 8.39 -12.09 -6.36
CA ALA A 177 7.70 -12.39 -5.12
C ALA A 177 8.51 -13.16 -4.06
N ARG A 178 9.61 -13.83 -4.45
CA ARG A 178 10.54 -14.43 -3.47
C ARG A 178 11.22 -13.38 -2.58
N ARG A 179 11.31 -12.12 -3.03
CA ARG A 179 11.71 -10.97 -2.19
C ARG A 179 10.56 -10.30 -1.44
N LYS A 180 9.29 -10.49 -1.86
CA LYS A 180 8.14 -9.66 -1.45
C LYS A 180 7.18 -10.25 -0.40
N ARG A 181 7.40 -11.45 0.17
CA ARG A 181 6.49 -11.97 1.22
C ARG A 181 6.32 -11.06 2.45
N SER A 182 7.19 -10.07 2.66
CA SER A 182 7.05 -9.05 3.72
C SER A 182 6.66 -7.66 3.21
N LEU A 183 6.57 -7.42 1.90
CA LEU A 183 6.51 -6.06 1.36
C LEU A 183 5.20 -5.32 1.66
N PRO A 184 3.99 -5.87 1.44
CA PRO A 184 2.75 -5.17 1.79
C PRO A 184 2.69 -4.83 3.28
N SER A 185 3.10 -5.78 4.14
CA SER A 185 3.14 -5.58 5.59
C SER A 185 4.19 -4.57 6.06
N LEU A 186 5.24 -4.33 5.26
CA LEU A 186 6.31 -3.39 5.59
C LEU A 186 6.16 -2.05 4.89
N TYR A 187 5.40 -1.97 3.79
CA TYR A 187 5.25 -0.78 2.97
C TYR A 187 4.62 0.38 3.74
N ARG A 188 3.40 0.20 4.26
CA ARG A 188 2.71 1.21 5.07
C ARG A 188 3.52 1.59 6.32
N PRO A 189 4.10 0.64 7.10
CA PRO A 189 4.99 0.99 8.21
C PRO A 189 6.26 1.71 7.80
N ALA A 190 6.87 1.38 6.65
CA ALA A 190 8.09 2.03 6.17
C ALA A 190 7.82 3.46 5.69
N LEU A 191 6.69 3.71 5.01
CA LEU A 191 6.24 5.07 4.70
C LEU A 191 5.96 5.86 5.99
N ASN A 192 5.22 5.28 6.93
CA ASN A 192 4.96 5.91 8.21
C ASN A 192 6.27 6.21 8.97
N ASP A 193 7.22 5.28 8.99
CA ASP A 193 8.53 5.46 9.62
C ASP A 193 9.37 6.52 8.90
N ALA A 194 9.34 6.54 7.56
CA ALA A 194 9.99 7.58 6.78
C ALA A 194 9.48 8.97 7.23
N HIS A 195 8.17 9.19 7.37
CA HIS A 195 7.62 10.52 7.68
C HIS A 195 7.52 10.83 9.17
N LYS A 196 6.92 9.94 9.96
CA LYS A 196 6.66 10.13 11.40
C LYS A 196 7.72 9.49 12.30
N GLY A 197 8.50 8.54 11.79
CA GLY A 197 9.42 7.70 12.57
C GLY A 197 10.27 8.51 13.52
N PHE A 198 10.94 9.58 13.07
CA PHE A 198 11.81 10.37 13.97
C PHE A 198 11.08 11.08 15.11
N VAL A 199 9.93 11.70 14.84
CA VAL A 199 9.14 12.40 15.88
C VAL A 199 8.53 11.39 16.84
N HIS A 200 7.99 10.29 16.30
CA HIS A 200 7.42 9.23 17.12
C HIS A 200 8.51 8.49 17.91
N GLU A 201 9.66 8.18 17.32
CA GLU A 201 10.82 7.62 18.02
C GLU A 201 11.30 8.57 19.09
N PHE A 202 11.38 9.88 18.82
CA PHE A 202 11.78 10.89 19.80
C PHE A 202 10.79 10.98 20.97
N ILE A 203 9.49 11.12 20.69
CA ILE A 203 8.43 11.26 21.71
C ILE A 203 8.24 9.96 22.48
N THR A 204 8.33 8.81 21.81
CA THR A 204 8.16 7.51 22.45
C THR A 204 9.46 6.95 23.02
N ALA A 205 10.62 7.61 22.87
CA ALA A 205 11.90 7.18 23.46
C ALA A 205 11.94 7.28 24.99
N ASP A 206 10.87 7.75 25.65
CA ASP A 206 10.85 7.86 27.10
C ASP A 206 10.75 6.50 27.80
N GLY A 207 11.69 6.32 28.72
CA GLY A 207 12.10 5.04 29.29
C GLY A 207 11.07 4.39 30.21
N ALA A 208 11.13 3.05 30.24
CA ALA A 208 10.25 2.10 30.92
C ALA A 208 8.95 1.75 30.14
N GLY A 209 9.12 1.05 29.02
CA GLY A 209 8.04 0.31 28.37
C GLY A 209 8.58 -1.01 27.81
N VAL A 210 7.77 -2.06 27.93
CA VAL A 210 7.96 -3.45 27.45
C VAL A 210 8.85 -3.55 26.20
N MET A 211 9.76 -4.54 26.19
CA MET A 211 10.67 -4.85 25.08
C MET A 211 10.07 -4.50 23.72
N ARG A 212 10.55 -3.42 23.11
CA ARG A 212 10.10 -3.01 21.78
C ARG A 212 10.80 -3.92 20.78
N MET A 213 10.00 -4.58 19.93
CA MET A 213 10.57 -5.33 18.81
C MET A 213 11.46 -4.37 18.02
N PRO A 214 12.67 -4.79 17.60
CA PRO A 214 13.52 -3.99 16.75
C PRO A 214 12.70 -3.59 15.51
N ARG A 215 12.34 -2.31 15.40
CA ARG A 215 11.71 -1.81 14.18
C ARG A 215 12.77 -1.87 13.10
N ARG A 216 12.39 -2.43 11.95
CA ARG A 216 13.24 -2.35 10.76
C ARG A 216 13.14 -0.90 10.28
N PRO A 217 14.25 -0.18 10.12
CA PRO A 217 14.20 1.19 9.63
C PRO A 217 13.60 1.22 8.23
N ALA A 218 12.91 2.30 7.90
CA ALA A 218 12.49 2.57 6.54
C ALA A 218 13.69 2.49 5.59
N ARG A 219 13.59 1.61 4.59
CA ARG A 219 14.56 1.49 3.51
C ARG A 219 13.87 1.61 2.19
N ARG A 220 14.58 2.08 1.17
CA ARG A 220 14.04 2.22 -0.18
C ARG A 220 13.43 0.93 -0.72
N GLU A 221 14.10 -0.19 -0.46
CA GLU A 221 13.66 -1.54 -0.84
C GLU A 221 12.32 -1.97 -0.24
N PHE A 222 11.83 -1.28 0.81
CA PHE A 222 10.53 -1.53 1.43
C PHE A 222 9.43 -0.55 0.97
N ILE A 223 9.79 0.52 0.25
CA ILE A 223 8.88 1.60 -0.16
C ILE A 223 8.71 1.64 -1.69
N GLU A 224 9.66 1.16 -2.48
CA GLU A 224 9.58 1.27 -3.93
C GLU A 224 8.40 0.47 -4.52
N ILE A 225 7.32 1.18 -4.88
CA ILE A 225 6.25 0.65 -5.72
C ILE A 225 6.60 1.00 -7.17
N PRO A 226 6.66 0.00 -8.08
CA PRO A 226 6.87 0.26 -9.49
C PRO A 226 5.87 1.27 -10.03
N GLU A 227 6.37 2.26 -10.76
CA GLU A 227 5.51 3.21 -11.48
C GLU A 227 4.63 2.44 -12.46
N THR A 228 3.33 2.74 -12.43
CA THR A 228 2.36 2.18 -13.37
C THR A 228 2.63 2.74 -14.76
N LYS A 229 2.96 1.88 -15.72
CA LYS A 229 3.11 2.26 -17.13
C LYS A 229 1.78 2.09 -17.85
N PRO A 230 1.44 2.96 -18.83
CA PRO A 230 0.22 2.78 -19.59
C PRO A 230 0.23 1.43 -20.30
N ILE A 231 -0.83 0.65 -20.13
CA ILE A 231 -0.95 -0.67 -20.73
C ILE A 231 -1.80 -0.51 -22.00
N PRO A 232 -1.21 -0.59 -23.20
CA PRO A 232 -1.97 -0.44 -24.42
C PRO A 232 -2.96 -1.58 -24.59
N ILE A 233 -4.19 -1.26 -25.01
CA ILE A 233 -5.16 -2.27 -25.41
C ILE A 233 -4.71 -2.82 -26.76
N PRO A 234 -4.45 -4.14 -26.90
CA PRO A 234 -4.04 -4.71 -28.15
C PRO A 234 -5.17 -4.51 -29.16
N LYS A 235 -4.85 -3.95 -30.32
CA LYS A 235 -5.80 -3.98 -31.43
C LYS A 235 -6.02 -5.46 -31.78
N PRO A 236 -7.26 -5.93 -31.93
CA PRO A 236 -7.49 -7.24 -32.49
C PRO A 236 -6.68 -7.31 -33.78
N SER A 237 -5.71 -8.23 -33.85
CA SER A 237 -5.00 -8.44 -35.09
C SER A 237 -6.09 -8.77 -36.12
N PRO A 238 -6.14 -8.10 -37.28
CA PRO A 238 -6.97 -8.57 -38.38
C PRO A 238 -6.42 -9.93 -38.78
N GLN A 239 -6.91 -10.99 -38.14
CA GLN A 239 -6.43 -12.33 -38.39
C GLN A 239 -6.98 -12.81 -39.72
N ALA A 240 -6.14 -13.57 -40.41
CA ALA A 240 -6.45 -14.20 -41.68
C ALA A 240 -7.78 -14.94 -41.59
N GLU A 241 -8.57 -14.87 -42.66
CA GLU A 241 -9.81 -15.62 -42.77
C GLU A 241 -9.58 -17.06 -42.29
N PRO A 242 -10.46 -17.59 -41.41
CA PRO A 242 -10.35 -18.96 -40.92
C PRO A 242 -10.13 -19.90 -42.10
N THR A 243 -9.11 -20.76 -41.98
CA THR A 243 -8.76 -21.67 -43.08
C THR A 243 -9.89 -22.70 -43.25
N PRO A 244 -10.24 -23.09 -44.49
CA PRO A 244 -11.28 -24.09 -44.75
C PRO A 244 -11.17 -25.37 -43.90
N GLU A 245 -9.96 -25.78 -43.51
CA GLU A 245 -9.77 -26.95 -42.63
C GLU A 245 -10.28 -26.76 -41.19
N GLN A 246 -10.36 -25.53 -40.69
CA GLN A 246 -10.92 -25.23 -39.36
C GLN A 246 -12.43 -25.47 -39.32
N PHE A 247 -13.13 -25.19 -40.43
CA PHE A 247 -14.57 -25.38 -40.56
C PHE A 247 -14.99 -26.85 -40.64
N VAL A 248 -14.19 -27.72 -41.28
CA VAL A 248 -14.55 -29.13 -41.49
C VAL A 248 -14.53 -29.94 -40.18
N ARG A 249 -13.87 -29.43 -39.13
CA ARG A 249 -13.86 -30.08 -37.80
C ARG A 249 -15.06 -29.72 -36.92
N GLU A 250 -15.80 -28.66 -37.24
CA GLU A 250 -16.82 -28.08 -36.33
C GLU A 250 -18.23 -28.69 -36.45
N ASP A 251 -18.54 -29.47 -37.49
CA ASP A 251 -19.88 -30.05 -37.74
C ASP A 251 -20.42 -31.00 -36.64
N LYS A 252 -19.65 -31.27 -35.59
CA LYS A 252 -20.06 -32.12 -34.45
C LYS A 252 -20.06 -31.41 -33.09
N MET A 253 -19.64 -30.16 -33.00
CA MET A 253 -19.66 -29.43 -31.73
C MET A 253 -20.97 -28.63 -31.65
N ALA A 254 -21.73 -28.91 -30.58
CA ALA A 254 -22.94 -28.15 -30.25
C ALA A 254 -22.63 -26.64 -30.23
N PRO A 255 -23.62 -25.77 -30.56
CA PRO A 255 -23.42 -24.32 -30.59
C PRO A 255 -22.70 -23.84 -29.33
N ASP A 256 -21.66 -23.01 -29.53
CA ASP A 256 -20.85 -22.39 -28.50
C ASP A 256 -21.72 -22.05 -27.30
N THR A 257 -21.51 -22.76 -26.19
CA THR A 257 -22.25 -22.49 -24.97
C THR A 257 -21.82 -21.08 -24.53
N PRO A 258 -22.78 -20.16 -24.28
CA PRO A 258 -22.46 -18.84 -23.73
C PRO A 258 -21.54 -18.97 -22.52
N LEU A 259 -20.67 -17.97 -22.31
CA LEU A 259 -19.82 -17.99 -21.14
C LEU A 259 -20.71 -17.92 -19.92
N ASP A 260 -20.43 -18.75 -18.91
CA ASP A 260 -21.16 -18.67 -17.64
C ASP A 260 -20.97 -17.26 -17.06
N LYS A 261 -22.07 -16.63 -16.65
CA LYS A 261 -22.06 -15.33 -15.99
C LYS A 261 -21.11 -15.31 -14.79
N MET A 262 -20.99 -16.42 -14.06
CA MET A 262 -20.05 -16.54 -12.95
C MET A 262 -18.59 -16.30 -13.35
N TYR A 263 -18.16 -16.76 -14.53
CA TYR A 263 -16.80 -16.50 -15.03
C TYR A 263 -16.61 -15.03 -15.43
N LEU A 264 -17.64 -14.42 -16.00
CA LEU A 264 -17.62 -13.00 -16.37
C LEU A 264 -17.62 -12.10 -15.13
N ASP A 265 -18.40 -12.45 -14.11
CA ASP A 265 -18.41 -11.78 -12.80
C ASP A 265 -17.02 -11.86 -12.17
N GLN A 266 -16.41 -13.04 -12.15
CA GLN A 266 -15.07 -13.24 -11.59
C GLN A 266 -14.01 -12.42 -12.36
N PHE A 267 -14.06 -12.43 -13.69
CA PHE A 267 -13.16 -11.63 -14.53
C PHE A 267 -13.29 -10.13 -14.26
N HIS A 268 -14.52 -9.63 -14.10
CA HIS A 268 -14.74 -8.24 -13.73
C HIS A 268 -14.20 -7.93 -12.33
N LEU A 269 -14.45 -8.79 -11.34
CA LEU A 269 -13.96 -8.62 -9.97
C LEU A 269 -12.44 -8.60 -9.90
N ASP A 270 -11.75 -9.48 -10.62
CA ASP A 270 -10.29 -9.49 -10.67
C ASP A 270 -9.74 -8.22 -11.34
N GLY A 271 -10.41 -7.72 -12.37
CA GLY A 271 -10.06 -6.45 -13.00
C GLY A 271 -10.30 -5.25 -12.07
N MET A 272 -11.39 -5.24 -11.31
CA MET A 272 -11.66 -4.20 -10.32
C MET A 272 -10.65 -4.23 -9.18
N ALA A 273 -10.25 -5.42 -8.72
CA ALA A 273 -9.24 -5.58 -7.69
C ALA A 273 -7.88 -5.00 -8.15
N ASP A 274 -7.45 -5.34 -9.36
CA ASP A 274 -6.21 -4.83 -9.95
C ASP A 274 -6.24 -3.31 -10.16
N PHE A 275 -7.37 -2.76 -10.61
CA PHE A 275 -7.52 -1.32 -10.80
C PHE A 275 -7.51 -0.57 -9.46
N ALA A 276 -8.22 -1.09 -8.46
CA ALA A 276 -8.29 -0.47 -7.16
C ALA A 276 -6.91 -0.47 -6.49
N ASP A 277 -6.16 -1.57 -6.52
CA ASP A 277 -4.79 -1.68 -6.00
C ASP A 277 -4.60 -1.09 -4.58
N ALA A 278 -4.99 -1.87 -3.57
CA ALA A 278 -4.96 -1.43 -2.17
C ALA A 278 -3.56 -1.00 -1.66
N ILE A 279 -2.50 -1.52 -2.29
CA ILE A 279 -1.12 -1.23 -1.93
C ILE A 279 -0.73 0.17 -2.42
N GLY A 280 -1.20 0.57 -3.61
CA GLY A 280 -0.92 1.85 -4.23
C GLY A 280 -1.41 3.07 -3.43
N PHE A 281 -2.30 2.91 -2.45
CA PHE A 281 -2.85 4.04 -1.68
C PHE A 281 -1.82 4.78 -0.84
N GLY A 282 -0.64 4.19 -0.64
CA GLY A 282 0.37 4.76 0.23
C GLY A 282 -0.05 4.64 1.69
N TYR A 283 0.31 5.66 2.47
CA TYR A 283 -0.04 5.78 3.87
C TYR A 283 -0.75 7.12 4.08
N VAL A 284 -2.01 7.05 4.48
CA VAL A 284 -2.81 8.19 4.92
C VAL A 284 -2.46 8.47 6.37
N GLU A 285 -2.07 9.70 6.69
CA GLU A 285 -1.79 10.07 8.07
C GLU A 285 -3.06 9.96 8.91
N GLU A 286 -2.99 9.14 9.95
CA GLU A 286 -4.05 9.01 10.95
C GLU A 286 -3.72 9.81 12.21
N SER A 287 -4.74 10.39 12.82
CA SER A 287 -4.68 11.01 14.14
C SER A 287 -5.87 10.57 14.97
N TRP A 288 -5.63 10.34 16.26
CA TRP A 288 -6.70 10.04 17.21
C TRP A 288 -7.34 11.34 17.69
N ASN A 289 -8.60 11.60 17.34
CA ASN A 289 -9.37 12.68 17.93
C ASN A 289 -9.93 12.22 19.28
N TYR A 290 -9.33 12.73 20.36
CA TYR A 290 -9.71 12.36 21.73
C TYR A 290 -11.11 12.83 22.11
N ASN A 291 -11.59 13.94 21.54
CA ASN A 291 -12.91 14.49 21.88
C ASN A 291 -14.04 13.65 21.27
N GLU A 292 -13.83 13.11 20.07
CA GLU A 292 -14.83 12.29 19.37
C GLU A 292 -14.65 10.79 19.57
N HIS A 293 -13.56 10.38 20.23
CA HIS A 293 -13.15 8.98 20.35
C HIS A 293 -13.11 8.27 18.98
N LYS A 294 -12.65 8.98 17.95
CA LYS A 294 -12.63 8.51 16.57
C LYS A 294 -11.24 8.70 15.95
N LEU A 295 -10.87 7.78 15.07
CA LEU A 295 -9.72 7.91 14.20
C LEU A 295 -10.08 8.84 13.04
N GLU A 296 -9.29 9.90 12.87
CA GLU A 296 -9.42 10.82 11.74
C GLU A 296 -8.34 10.54 10.71
N HIS A 297 -8.75 10.44 9.45
CA HIS A 297 -7.87 10.32 8.30
C HIS A 297 -7.57 11.71 7.75
N HIS A 298 -6.30 12.12 7.79
CA HIS A 298 -5.83 13.39 7.25
C HIS A 298 -5.52 13.24 5.75
N LEU A 299 -6.55 13.40 4.92
CA LEU A 299 -6.43 13.36 3.46
C LEU A 299 -5.48 14.43 2.91
N ASP A 300 -5.16 15.47 3.67
CA ASP A 300 -4.16 16.48 3.32
C ASP A 300 -2.70 15.99 3.48
N ARG A 301 -2.50 14.79 4.03
CA ARG A 301 -1.18 14.23 4.38
C ARG A 301 -1.07 12.75 4.02
N VAL A 302 -1.02 12.46 2.73
CA VAL A 302 -0.83 11.10 2.21
C VAL A 302 0.57 10.95 1.65
N THR A 303 1.25 9.85 1.95
CA THR A 303 2.63 9.58 1.50
C THR A 303 2.67 8.34 0.62
N GLY A 304 3.42 8.37 -0.48
CA GLY A 304 3.55 7.21 -1.38
C GLY A 304 2.31 6.89 -2.22
N PHE A 305 1.35 7.81 -2.32
CA PHE A 305 0.12 7.62 -3.10
C PHE A 305 0.40 7.40 -4.59
N GLN A 306 -0.19 6.35 -5.14
CA GLN A 306 -0.30 6.06 -6.56
C GLN A 306 -1.80 6.04 -6.96
N PRO A 307 -2.20 6.76 -8.02
CA PRO A 307 -3.59 6.75 -8.49
C PRO A 307 -4.04 5.37 -8.95
N HIS A 308 -5.34 5.05 -8.80
CA HIS A 308 -5.93 3.81 -9.31
C HIS A 308 -5.65 3.62 -10.80
N ALA A 309 -5.21 2.43 -11.16
CA ALA A 309 -4.77 2.06 -12.49
C ALA A 309 -4.68 0.55 -12.63
N PHE A 310 -4.99 0.02 -13.80
CA PHE A 310 -4.64 -1.36 -14.12
C PHE A 310 -3.12 -1.54 -14.14
N ARG A 311 -2.63 -2.55 -13.43
CA ARG A 311 -1.20 -2.90 -13.36
C ARG A 311 -0.85 -4.08 -14.25
N LYS A 312 -1.84 -4.93 -14.54
CA LYS A 312 -1.71 -6.05 -15.47
C LYS A 312 -2.82 -6.01 -16.51
N PHE A 313 -2.52 -6.56 -17.68
CA PHE A 313 -3.57 -6.81 -18.66
C PHE A 313 -4.41 -8.00 -18.19
N PRO A 314 -5.76 -7.90 -18.10
CA PRO A 314 -6.57 -9.02 -17.65
C PRO A 314 -6.39 -10.23 -18.58
N GLU A 315 -6.29 -11.42 -17.99
CA GLU A 315 -6.12 -12.64 -18.77
C GLU A 315 -7.35 -12.89 -19.66
N PRO A 316 -7.16 -13.26 -20.95
CA PRO A 316 -8.28 -13.56 -21.83
C PRO A 316 -9.16 -14.66 -21.24
N LEU A 317 -10.47 -14.46 -21.28
CA LEU A 317 -11.43 -15.49 -20.93
C LEU A 317 -11.34 -16.61 -21.97
N THR A 318 -11.39 -17.86 -21.51
CA THR A 318 -11.35 -19.03 -22.38
C THR A 318 -12.50 -19.96 -22.05
N ASN A 319 -13.00 -20.69 -23.05
CA ASN A 319 -13.93 -21.79 -22.81
C ASN A 319 -13.20 -22.99 -22.17
N SER A 320 -13.95 -23.99 -21.72
CA SER A 320 -13.42 -25.11 -20.91
C SER A 320 -12.30 -25.91 -21.60
N ASP A 321 -12.31 -26.00 -22.93
CA ASP A 321 -11.31 -26.69 -23.75
C ASP A 321 -10.22 -25.76 -24.30
N LYS A 322 -10.29 -24.45 -24.00
CA LYS A 322 -9.37 -23.40 -24.45
C LYS A 322 -9.27 -23.23 -25.96
N SER A 323 -10.26 -23.72 -26.71
CA SER A 323 -10.32 -23.58 -28.16
C SER A 323 -10.72 -22.15 -28.58
N VAL A 324 -11.44 -21.44 -27.71
CA VAL A 324 -11.91 -20.08 -27.93
C VAL A 324 -11.33 -19.17 -26.85
N ARG A 325 -10.80 -18.02 -27.29
CA ARG A 325 -10.39 -16.94 -26.41
C ARG A 325 -11.29 -15.72 -26.64
N TRP A 326 -11.61 -15.02 -25.58
CA TRP A 326 -12.31 -13.74 -25.63
C TRP A 326 -11.31 -12.64 -25.30
N LEU A 327 -10.92 -11.90 -26.32
CA LEU A 327 -9.92 -10.84 -26.22
C LEU A 327 -10.62 -9.51 -25.92
N ILE A 328 -10.05 -8.71 -25.02
CA ILE A 328 -10.53 -7.35 -24.77
C ILE A 328 -10.20 -6.50 -26.01
N GLU A 329 -11.23 -6.09 -26.74
CA GLU A 329 -11.11 -5.07 -27.78
C GLU A 329 -11.19 -3.67 -27.16
N LYS A 330 -12.06 -3.50 -26.15
CA LYS A 330 -12.29 -2.23 -25.48
C LYS A 330 -12.48 -2.41 -23.98
N LEU A 331 -11.84 -1.57 -23.18
CA LEU A 331 -12.06 -1.42 -21.75
C LEU A 331 -12.05 0.06 -21.39
N GLU A 332 -13.18 0.60 -20.97
CA GLU A 332 -13.32 2.02 -20.63
C GLU A 332 -13.90 2.20 -19.23
N LEU A 333 -13.59 3.34 -18.62
CA LEU A 333 -14.13 3.73 -17.33
C LEU A 333 -15.33 4.67 -17.51
N VAL A 334 -16.44 4.33 -16.88
CA VAL A 334 -17.63 5.15 -16.77
C VAL A 334 -17.56 5.97 -15.48
N SER A 335 -17.54 7.29 -15.63
CA SER A 335 -17.53 8.26 -14.53
C SER A 335 -18.94 8.60 -14.09
N LEU A 336 -19.20 8.47 -12.79
CA LEU A 336 -20.47 8.83 -12.17
C LEU A 336 -20.37 10.03 -11.23
N LEU A 337 -19.19 10.30 -10.68
CA LEU A 337 -18.99 11.32 -9.63
C LEU A 337 -18.45 12.66 -10.14
N LYS A 338 -17.72 12.66 -11.26
CA LYS A 338 -16.94 13.84 -11.70
C LYS A 338 -17.71 14.78 -12.64
N HIS A 339 -18.73 14.28 -13.33
CA HIS A 339 -19.49 15.02 -14.33
C HIS A 339 -20.97 15.13 -13.91
N ASP A 340 -21.66 16.18 -14.35
CA ASP A 340 -23.09 16.39 -14.07
C ASP A 340 -23.97 15.25 -14.61
N THR A 341 -23.55 14.64 -15.72
CA THR A 341 -24.17 13.46 -16.33
C THR A 341 -23.12 12.37 -16.47
N PRO A 342 -23.46 11.07 -16.34
CA PRO A 342 -22.52 9.98 -16.58
C PRO A 342 -21.78 10.10 -17.93
N ARG A 343 -20.47 9.86 -17.93
CA ARG A 343 -19.60 9.94 -19.12
C ARG A 343 -18.66 8.75 -19.19
N VAL A 344 -18.32 8.31 -20.40
CA VAL A 344 -17.29 7.29 -20.62
C VAL A 344 -15.98 7.96 -21.02
N TYR A 345 -14.88 7.57 -20.39
CA TYR A 345 -13.53 7.99 -20.77
C TYR A 345 -13.02 7.13 -21.92
N GLU A 346 -12.63 7.78 -23.01
CA GLU A 346 -12.10 7.10 -24.19
C GLU A 346 -10.57 7.04 -24.09
N SER A 347 -10.01 5.83 -24.05
CA SER A 347 -8.56 5.61 -24.00
C SER A 347 -8.13 4.47 -24.93
N LYS A 348 -6.88 4.56 -25.40
CA LYS A 348 -6.20 3.46 -26.11
C LYS A 348 -5.47 2.52 -25.15
N ASN A 349 -5.38 2.90 -23.89
CA ASN A 349 -4.76 2.15 -22.81
C ASN A 349 -5.83 1.68 -21.82
N LEU A 350 -5.50 0.73 -20.96
CA LEU A 350 -6.35 0.40 -19.83
C LEU A 350 -6.54 1.64 -18.92
N PRO A 351 -7.71 1.79 -18.27
CA PRO A 351 -8.02 2.95 -17.45
C PRO A 351 -6.98 3.26 -16.36
N ARG A 352 -6.67 4.54 -16.19
CA ARG A 352 -5.81 5.08 -15.13
C ARG A 352 -6.28 6.46 -14.69
N MET A 353 -6.39 6.69 -13.39
CA MET A 353 -6.98 7.92 -12.84
C MET A 353 -6.17 9.20 -13.12
N ASP A 354 -4.85 9.10 -13.28
CA ASP A 354 -3.98 10.23 -13.62
C ASP A 354 -4.24 10.76 -15.05
N GLU A 355 -4.53 9.87 -16.00
CA GLU A 355 -4.81 10.23 -17.40
C GLU A 355 -6.22 10.82 -17.59
N LEU A 356 -7.18 10.52 -16.70
CA LEU A 356 -8.59 10.94 -16.87
C LEU A 356 -8.84 12.44 -16.71
N SER A 357 -7.86 13.21 -16.25
CA SER A 357 -7.99 14.66 -16.14
C SER A 357 -8.06 15.32 -17.52
N THR A 358 -7.41 14.73 -18.52
CA THR A 358 -7.30 15.25 -19.89
C THR A 358 -7.85 14.31 -20.95
N ALA A 359 -8.21 13.08 -20.57
CA ALA A 359 -8.79 12.11 -21.49
C ALA A 359 -10.11 12.61 -22.12
N PRO A 360 -10.31 12.37 -23.43
CA PRO A 360 -11.59 12.66 -24.08
C PRO A 360 -12.72 11.83 -23.45
N THR A 361 -13.92 12.40 -23.49
CA THR A 361 -15.12 11.74 -22.96
C THR A 361 -16.25 11.75 -23.98
N ARG A 362 -17.08 10.72 -23.92
CA ARG A 362 -18.31 10.59 -24.71
C ARG A 362 -19.52 10.35 -23.79
N PRO A 363 -20.75 10.63 -24.25
CA PRO A 363 -21.95 10.18 -23.55
C PRO A 363 -22.02 8.65 -23.50
N LEU A 364 -22.84 8.14 -22.57
CA LEU A 364 -23.23 6.73 -22.57
C LEU A 364 -23.97 6.38 -23.87
N ASP A 365 -23.79 5.17 -24.37
CA ASP A 365 -24.63 4.63 -25.44
C ASP A 365 -25.90 3.95 -24.89
N GLU A 366 -26.71 3.37 -25.78
CA GLU A 366 -27.99 2.73 -25.41
C GLU A 366 -27.80 1.55 -24.45
N PHE A 367 -26.78 0.71 -24.69
CA PHE A 367 -26.48 -0.43 -23.83
C PHE A 367 -26.02 0.05 -22.45
N GLU A 368 -25.07 0.98 -22.39
CA GLU A 368 -24.50 1.51 -21.16
C GLU A 368 -25.55 2.24 -20.31
N THR A 369 -26.46 2.98 -20.95
CA THR A 369 -27.57 3.67 -20.27
C THR A 369 -28.51 2.67 -19.61
N ALA A 370 -28.95 1.64 -20.34
CA ALA A 370 -29.83 0.60 -19.81
C ALA A 370 -29.14 -0.24 -18.73
N ALA A 371 -27.86 -0.58 -18.92
CA ALA A 371 -27.07 -1.36 -17.99
C ALA A 371 -26.80 -0.59 -16.69
N LEU A 372 -26.50 0.71 -16.76
CA LEU A 372 -26.25 1.54 -15.57
C LEU A 372 -27.48 1.60 -14.65
N ALA A 373 -28.69 1.65 -15.21
CA ALA A 373 -29.92 1.60 -14.43
C ALA A 373 -30.04 0.29 -13.63
N ARG A 374 -29.63 -0.84 -14.21
CA ARG A 374 -29.62 -2.15 -13.56
C ARG A 374 -28.51 -2.27 -12.49
N LEU A 375 -27.32 -1.71 -12.75
CA LEU A 375 -26.26 -1.63 -11.74
C LEU A 375 -26.71 -0.81 -10.53
N ARG A 376 -27.38 0.33 -10.74
CA ARG A 376 -27.98 1.12 -9.63
C ARG A 376 -29.01 0.33 -8.83
N ALA A 377 -29.72 -0.60 -9.47
CA ALA A 377 -30.64 -1.52 -8.81
C ALA A 377 -29.95 -2.68 -8.05
N GLY A 378 -28.62 -2.71 -8.00
CA GLY A 378 -27.82 -3.70 -7.25
C GLY A 378 -27.36 -4.91 -8.07
N GLU A 379 -27.54 -4.90 -9.39
CA GLU A 379 -27.00 -5.97 -10.24
C GLU A 379 -25.47 -5.91 -10.29
N THR A 380 -24.82 -7.06 -10.18
CA THR A 380 -23.35 -7.19 -10.05
C THR A 380 -22.61 -7.14 -11.39
N LEU A 381 -23.29 -7.44 -12.49
CA LEU A 381 -22.76 -7.36 -13.85
C LEU A 381 -23.90 -7.47 -14.84
N VAL A 382 -23.96 -6.56 -15.81
CA VAL A 382 -24.92 -6.64 -16.92
C VAL A 382 -24.17 -7.09 -18.17
N VAL A 383 -24.63 -8.18 -18.78
CA VAL A 383 -23.99 -8.82 -19.94
C VAL A 383 -24.96 -8.85 -21.12
N HIS A 384 -24.46 -8.48 -22.30
CA HIS A 384 -25.04 -8.78 -23.59
C HIS A 384 -24.04 -9.62 -24.38
N GLN A 385 -24.36 -10.89 -24.60
CA GLN A 385 -23.50 -11.84 -25.29
C GLN A 385 -24.13 -12.22 -26.62
N ASP A 386 -23.36 -12.02 -27.68
CA ASP A 386 -23.64 -12.47 -29.04
C ASP A 386 -22.57 -13.50 -29.46
N HIS A 387 -22.65 -13.98 -30.70
CA HIS A 387 -21.80 -15.08 -31.17
C HIS A 387 -20.30 -14.75 -31.22
N ASN A 388 -19.96 -13.51 -31.60
CA ASN A 388 -18.58 -13.04 -31.76
C ASN A 388 -18.23 -11.85 -30.85
N ASP A 389 -19.18 -11.37 -30.05
CA ASP A 389 -19.08 -10.12 -29.31
C ASP A 389 -19.72 -10.30 -27.93
N ILE A 390 -19.00 -9.88 -26.88
CA ILE A 390 -19.56 -9.75 -25.53
C ILE A 390 -19.41 -8.30 -25.13
N ARG A 391 -20.54 -7.67 -24.80
CA ARG A 391 -20.57 -6.38 -24.12
C ARG A 391 -20.96 -6.60 -22.67
N MET A 392 -20.23 -6.00 -21.75
CA MET A 392 -20.63 -6.03 -20.35
C MET A 392 -20.33 -4.72 -19.64
N LEU A 393 -21.13 -4.41 -18.64
CA LEU A 393 -20.94 -3.26 -17.76
C LEU A 393 -20.92 -3.77 -16.31
N GLY A 394 -19.77 -3.60 -15.65
CA GLY A 394 -19.54 -4.04 -14.28
C GLY A 394 -19.31 -2.86 -13.33
N PRO A 395 -19.88 -2.86 -12.12
CA PRO A 395 -19.83 -1.72 -11.21
C PRO A 395 -18.49 -1.59 -10.51
N ILE A 396 -18.12 -0.35 -10.19
CA ILE A 396 -17.07 -0.06 -9.21
C ILE A 396 -17.78 0.40 -7.95
N VAL A 397 -17.87 -0.50 -6.97
CA VAL A 397 -18.59 -0.25 -5.72
C VAL A 397 -17.63 0.17 -4.61
N ALA A 398 -18.10 1.06 -3.73
CA ALA A 398 -17.38 1.46 -2.54
C ALA A 398 -17.31 0.29 -1.54
N ILE A 399 -16.10 -0.08 -1.17
CA ILE A 399 -15.81 -1.04 -0.10
C ILE A 399 -15.06 -0.37 1.03
N ASN A 400 -14.83 -1.07 2.14
CA ASN A 400 -14.16 -0.50 3.32
C ASN A 400 -12.87 0.28 3.00
N GLN A 401 -12.03 -0.17 2.07
CA GLN A 401 -10.82 0.54 1.68
C GLN A 401 -11.09 1.87 0.95
N CYS A 402 -12.18 1.96 0.17
CA CYS A 402 -12.55 3.20 -0.52
C CYS A 402 -12.90 4.32 0.47
N LEU A 403 -13.46 3.95 1.63
CA LEU A 403 -13.86 4.90 2.69
C LEU A 403 -12.66 5.57 3.37
N GLU A 404 -11.44 5.04 3.20
CA GLU A 404 -10.22 5.69 3.71
C GLU A 404 -9.95 7.03 3.02
N CYS A 405 -10.41 7.19 1.77
CA CYS A 405 -10.15 8.37 0.94
C CYS A 405 -11.42 9.07 0.46
N HIS A 406 -12.47 8.33 0.13
CA HIS A 406 -13.69 8.85 -0.48
C HIS A 406 -14.77 9.10 0.56
N ASN A 407 -15.50 10.21 0.44
CA ASN A 407 -16.64 10.50 1.31
C ASN A 407 -17.92 9.80 0.81
N VAL A 408 -17.92 8.47 0.91
CA VAL A 408 -18.96 7.57 0.38
C VAL A 408 -19.36 6.52 1.41
N SER A 409 -20.52 5.91 1.25
CA SER A 409 -20.96 4.77 2.05
C SER A 409 -20.52 3.46 1.40
N ARG A 410 -20.25 2.44 2.22
CA ARG A 410 -20.01 1.08 1.73
C ARG A 410 -21.22 0.61 0.90
N GLY A 411 -20.97 0.18 -0.34
CA GLY A 411 -21.97 -0.24 -1.32
C GLY A 411 -22.31 0.82 -2.36
N ASP A 412 -21.91 2.09 -2.18
CA ASP A 412 -22.19 3.15 -3.14
C ASP A 412 -21.55 2.85 -4.51
N LEU A 413 -22.26 3.15 -5.60
CA LEU A 413 -21.76 2.97 -6.96
C LEU A 413 -20.87 4.16 -7.38
N LEU A 414 -19.55 3.96 -7.36
CA LEU A 414 -18.55 5.00 -7.64
C LEU A 414 -18.30 5.20 -9.14
N GLY A 415 -18.47 4.13 -9.91
CA GLY A 415 -18.19 4.08 -11.34
C GLY A 415 -18.62 2.77 -11.96
N ALA A 416 -18.20 2.51 -13.19
CA ALA A 416 -18.32 1.20 -13.82
C ALA A 416 -17.24 1.00 -14.88
N PHE A 417 -16.90 -0.25 -15.18
CA PHE A 417 -16.14 -0.60 -16.36
C PHE A 417 -17.08 -1.09 -17.46
N THR A 418 -16.94 -0.52 -18.66
CA THR A 418 -17.60 -1.02 -19.87
C THR A 418 -16.56 -1.79 -20.69
N TYR A 419 -16.91 -3.03 -21.03
CA TYR A 419 -16.06 -3.97 -21.75
C TYR A 419 -16.69 -4.28 -23.10
N ARG A 420 -15.83 -4.44 -24.10
CA ARG A 420 -16.15 -5.13 -25.35
C ARG A 420 -15.12 -6.21 -25.59
N LEU A 421 -15.57 -7.46 -25.57
CA LEU A 421 -14.75 -8.63 -25.82
C LEU A 421 -15.10 -9.21 -27.19
N VAL A 422 -14.09 -9.65 -27.93
CA VAL A 422 -14.25 -10.28 -29.24
C VAL A 422 -13.75 -11.71 -29.21
N ARG A 423 -14.47 -12.60 -29.89
CA ARG A 423 -14.11 -14.02 -30.03
C ARG A 423 -12.85 -14.17 -30.88
N ASP A 424 -11.96 -15.07 -30.49
CA ASP A 424 -10.76 -15.47 -31.23
C ASP A 424 -10.65 -17.01 -31.24
N PRO A 425 -10.79 -17.68 -32.41
CA PRO A 425 -11.03 -17.07 -33.73
C PRO A 425 -12.46 -16.50 -33.85
N GLN A 426 -12.69 -15.54 -34.75
CA GLN A 426 -14.05 -15.10 -35.07
C GLN A 426 -14.75 -16.14 -35.93
N LEU A 427 -16.02 -16.40 -35.64
CA LEU A 427 -16.88 -17.23 -36.48
C LEU A 427 -17.42 -16.40 -37.66
N PRO A 428 -17.75 -17.03 -38.80
CA PRO A 428 -18.35 -16.34 -39.93
C PRO A 428 -19.57 -15.54 -39.48
N ALA A 429 -19.74 -14.34 -40.04
CA ALA A 429 -20.98 -13.60 -39.87
C ALA A 429 -22.13 -14.51 -40.31
N LEU A 430 -23.12 -14.71 -39.44
CA LEU A 430 -24.34 -15.44 -39.79
C LEU A 430 -25.11 -14.60 -40.81
N GLU A 431 -24.80 -14.76 -42.10
CA GLU A 431 -25.48 -14.06 -43.18
C GLU A 431 -26.99 -14.40 -43.15
N GLY A 432 -27.81 -13.47 -42.66
CA GLY A 432 -29.23 -13.42 -42.96
C GLY A 432 -30.20 -14.16 -42.02
N LYS A 433 -29.80 -14.64 -40.85
CA LYS A 433 -30.76 -15.11 -39.82
C LYS A 433 -30.43 -14.48 -38.47
N ALA A 434 -31.10 -13.37 -38.16
CA ALA A 434 -31.16 -12.82 -36.82
C ALA A 434 -31.81 -13.87 -35.90
N VAL A 435 -30.99 -14.68 -35.22
CA VAL A 435 -31.48 -15.59 -34.20
C VAL A 435 -31.66 -14.75 -32.94
N SER A 436 -32.88 -14.23 -32.75
CA SER A 436 -33.30 -13.58 -31.52
C SER A 436 -33.26 -14.58 -30.36
N TRP A 437 -32.13 -14.67 -29.66
CA TRP A 437 -32.00 -15.42 -28.41
C TRP A 437 -32.52 -14.68 -27.17
N LEU A 438 -33.13 -13.50 -27.36
CA LEU A 438 -33.84 -12.79 -26.30
C LEU A 438 -35.18 -13.50 -26.04
N VAL A 439 -35.18 -14.42 -25.07
CA VAL A 439 -36.16 -14.57 -23.97
C VAL A 439 -35.97 -15.97 -23.36
N ARG A 440 -35.37 -16.01 -22.17
CA ARG A 440 -35.91 -16.73 -21.02
C ARG A 440 -35.36 -16.20 -19.71
#